data_AF-A0A2A5B2R1-F1
#
_entry.id   AF-A0A2A5B2R1-F1
#
_cell.length_a   1.000
_cell.length_b   1.000
_cell.length_c   1.000
_cell.angle_alpha   90.00
_cell.angle_beta   90.00
_cell.angle_gamma   90.00
#
_symmetry.space_group_name_H-M   'P 1'
#
loop_
_entity.id
_entity.type
_entity.pdbx_description
1 polymer ?
#
loop_
_entity_poly.entity_id
_entity_poly.type
_entity_poly.pdbx_seq_one_letter_code
_entity_poly.pdbx_strand_id
1 'polypeptide(L)' 'MHWSDIEDIASKLEESYAEEEIPEYNLPYLQEMVLSLAGFDDHEVEVSDITLKQTLECWIDIRNGIN' A
#
# COMPACT_ATOMS: atom_id res chain seq x y z
N MET A 1 7.88 -6.38 6.54
CA MET A 1 6.84 -5.32 6.60
C MET A 1 5.52 -6.02 6.91
N HIS A 2 4.81 -5.50 7.89
CA HIS A 2 3.51 -5.98 8.36
C HIS A 2 2.41 -4.98 8.02
N TRP A 3 1.14 -5.38 8.07
CA TRP A 3 0.01 -4.48 7.77
C TRP A 3 -0.05 -3.22 8.66
N SER A 4 0.59 -3.25 9.84
CA SER A 4 0.73 -2.09 10.71
C SER A 4 1.71 -1.03 10.18
N ASP A 5 2.61 -1.40 9.27
CA ASP A 5 3.74 -0.57 8.83
C ASP A 5 3.30 0.29 7.62
N ILE A 6 2.24 1.09 7.80
CA ILE A 6 1.55 1.82 6.72
C ILE A 6 2.49 2.70 5.89
N GLU A 7 3.34 3.50 6.55
CA GLU A 7 4.27 4.41 5.87
C GLU A 7 5.34 3.66 5.08
N ASP A 8 5.85 2.54 5.61
CA ASP A 8 6.85 1.70 4.93
C ASP A 8 6.23 1.02 3.71
N ILE A 9 5.00 0.49 3.84
CA ILE A 9 4.25 -0.11 2.73
C ILE A 9 4.01 0.93 1.65
N ALA A 10 3.49 2.11 2.01
CA ALA A 10 3.18 3.18 1.06
C ALA A 10 4.44 3.67 0.32
N SER A 11 5.56 3.83 1.04
CA SER A 11 6.85 4.17 0.44
C SER A 11 7.31 3.08 -0.53
N LYS A 12 7.15 1.80 -0.17
CA LYS A 12 7.53 0.69 -1.03
C LYS A 12 6.63 0.53 -2.25
N LEU A 13 5.34 0.82 -2.12
CA LEU A 13 4.41 0.90 -3.25
C LEU A 13 4.87 1.97 -4.24
N GLU A 14 5.23 3.16 -3.77
CA GLU A 14 5.76 4.21 -4.64
C GLU A 14 7.05 3.79 -5.33
N GLU A 15 8.00 3.23 -4.59
CA GLU A 15 9.26 2.75 -5.18
C GLU A 15 9.05 1.66 -6.24
N SER A 16 8.08 0.77 -6.05
CA SER A 16 7.86 -0.40 -6.91
C SER A 16 6.92 -0.13 -8.08
N TYR A 17 5.99 0.82 -7.92
CA TYR A 17 4.89 1.09 -8.84
C TYR A 17 4.79 2.59 -9.18
N ALA A 18 5.94 3.29 -9.22
CA ALA A 18 6.00 4.72 -9.57
C ALA A 18 5.43 5.05 -10.97
N GLU A 19 5.35 4.09 -11.89
CA GLU A 19 4.83 4.33 -13.24
C GLU A 19 3.37 3.87 -13.40
N GLU A 20 2.81 3.19 -12.40
CA GLU A 20 1.44 2.68 -12.43
C GLU A 20 0.44 3.69 -11.86
N GLU A 21 -0.82 3.59 -12.30
CA GLU A 21 -1.92 4.34 -11.71
C GLU A 21 -2.26 3.82 -10.32
N ILE A 22 -2.49 4.73 -9.37
CA ILE A 22 -2.93 4.36 -8.03
C ILE A 22 -4.36 3.80 -8.11
N PRO A 23 -4.65 2.62 -7.52
CA PRO A 23 -5.96 1.98 -7.62
C PRO A 23 -6.98 2.54 -6.61
N GLU A 24 -7.30 3.83 -6.72
CA GLU A 24 -8.12 4.58 -5.74
C GLU A 24 -9.49 3.95 -5.43
N TYR A 25 -10.07 3.22 -6.37
CA TYR A 25 -11.39 2.60 -6.25
C TYR A 25 -11.36 1.07 -6.15
N ASN A 26 -10.18 0.45 -6.03
CA ASN A 26 -10.01 -1.00 -6.07
C ASN A 26 -9.10 -1.49 -4.94
N LEU A 27 -9.64 -1.52 -3.71
CA LEU A 27 -8.93 -2.02 -2.52
C LEU A 27 -8.46 -3.48 -2.66
N PRO A 28 -9.21 -4.41 -3.28
CA PRO A 28 -8.70 -5.76 -3.53
C PRO A 28 -7.42 -5.77 -4.37
N TYR A 29 -7.34 -4.93 -5.40
CA TYR A 29 -6.12 -4.84 -6.21
C TYR A 29 -4.97 -4.17 -5.44
N LEU A 30 -5.25 -3.13 -4.64
CA LEU A 30 -4.25 -2.58 -3.73
C LEU A 30 -3.69 -3.65 -2.77
N GLN A 31 -4.55 -4.51 -2.23
CA GLN A 31 -4.13 -5.61 -1.37
C GLN A 31 -3.21 -6.58 -2.12
N GLU A 32 -3.52 -6.95 -3.36
CA GLU A 32 -2.66 -7.79 -4.20
C GLU A 32 -1.29 -7.14 -4.45
N MET A 33 -1.25 -5.83 -4.69
CA MET A 33 0.00 -5.07 -4.85
C MET A 33 0.84 -5.11 -3.57
N VAL A 34 0.24 -4.88 -2.40
CA VAL A 34 0.95 -4.92 -1.11
C VAL A 34 1.48 -6.33 -0.81
N LEU A 35 0.67 -7.37 -1.05
CA LEU A 35 1.08 -8.76 -0.89
C LEU A 35 2.21 -9.17 -1.84
N SER A 36 2.41 -8.43 -2.93
CA SER A 36 3.48 -8.68 -3.90
C SER A 36 4.78 -7.93 -3.57
N LEU A 37 4.78 -7.07 -2.54
CA LEU A 37 5.96 -6.29 -2.16
C LEU A 37 7.06 -7.19 -1.58
N ALA A 38 8.29 -6.95 -2.03
CA ALA A 38 9.45 -7.64 -1.49
C ALA A 38 9.63 -7.31 0.00
N GLY A 39 9.65 -8.35 0.84
CA GLY A 39 9.80 -8.21 2.29
C GLY A 39 8.51 -7.89 3.03
N PHE A 40 7.34 -8.05 2.41
CA PHE A 40 6.07 -8.13 3.12
C PHE A 40 5.95 -9.49 3.83
N ASP A 41 5.39 -9.53 5.04
CA ASP A 41 5.41 -10.74 5.89
C ASP A 41 4.01 -11.26 6.23
N ASP A 42 2.98 -10.40 6.23
CA ASP A 42 1.62 -10.70 6.70
C ASP A 42 0.70 -11.33 5.64
N HIS A 43 1.20 -12.30 4.87
CA HIS A 43 0.47 -12.89 3.74
C HIS A 43 -0.81 -13.66 4.15
N GLU A 44 -0.84 -14.22 5.36
CA GLU A 44 -1.96 -15.00 5.88
C GLU A 44 -2.88 -14.18 6.82
N VAL A 45 -2.56 -12.91 7.05
CA VAL A 45 -3.33 -12.03 7.94
C VAL A 45 -4.46 -11.39 7.16
N GLU A 46 -5.70 -11.55 7.65
CA GLU A 46 -6.85 -10.82 7.12
C GLU A 46 -6.70 -9.32 7.43
N VAL A 47 -6.67 -8.51 6.37
CA VAL A 47 -6.56 -7.06 6.47
C VAL A 47 -7.93 -6.40 6.40
N SER A 48 -8.12 -5.34 7.18
CA SER A 48 -9.36 -4.56 7.14
C SER A 48 -9.33 -3.52 6.02
N ASP A 49 -10.49 -3.19 5.46
CA ASP A 49 -10.65 -2.08 4.52
C ASP A 49 -10.10 -0.75 5.07
N ILE A 50 -10.14 -0.55 6.39
CA ILE A 50 -9.62 0.66 7.04
C ILE A 50 -8.10 0.74 6.85
N THR A 51 -7.38 -0.35 7.11
CA THR A 51 -5.93 -0.42 6.93
C THR A 51 -5.54 -0.22 5.47
N LEU A 52 -6.28 -0.82 4.54
CA LEU A 52 -6.04 -0.62 3.11
C LEU A 52 -6.26 0.83 2.69
N LYS A 53 -7.31 1.48 3.19
CA LYS A 53 -7.56 2.91 2.92
C LYS A 53 -6.48 3.81 3.48
N GLN A 54 -6.00 3.54 4.69
CA GLN A 54 -4.89 4.31 5.28
C GLN A 54 -3.59 4.15 4.47
N THR A 55 -3.33 2.94 3.99
CA THR A 55 -2.19 2.66 3.08
C THR A 55 -2.33 3.42 1.77
N LEU A 56 -3.53 3.42 1.19
CA LEU A 56 -3.84 4.15 -0.04
C LEU A 56 -3.64 5.66 0.13
N GLU A 57 -4.22 6.25 1.19
CA GLU A 57 -4.11 7.68 1.51
C GLU A 57 -2.64 8.08 1.68
N CYS A 58 -1.87 7.29 2.43
CA CYS A 58 -0.44 7.53 2.62
C CYS A 58 0.34 7.44 1.30
N TRP A 59 0.04 6.48 0.44
CA TRP A 59 0.70 6.37 -0.87
C TRP A 59 0.37 7.57 -1.78
N ILE A 60 -0.89 8.03 -1.78
CA ILE A 60 -1.31 9.24 -2.50
C ILE A 60 -0.58 10.48 -1.99
N ASP A 61 -0.43 10.62 -0.67
CA ASP A 61 0.31 11.74 -0.06
C ASP A 61 1.77 11.74 -0.50
N ILE A 62 2.44 10.58 -0.45
CA ILE A 62 3.82 10.40 -0.93
C ILE A 62 3.94 10.79 -2.41
N ARG A 63 3.04 10.27 -3.26
CA ARG A 63 3.02 10.56 -4.70
C ARG A 63 2.88 12.05 -5.00
N ASN A 64 2.03 12.73 -4.23
CA ASN A 64 1.78 14.15 -4.37
C ASN A 64 2.86 15.02 -3.70
N GLY A 65 3.82 14.42 -3.00
CA GLY A 65 4.85 15.13 -2.24
C GLY A 65 4.31 15.88 -1.02
N ILE A 66 3.22 15.39 -0.44
CA ILE A 66 2.61 15.90 0.79
C ILE A 66 3.23 15.12 1.96
N ASN A 67 4.00 15.82 2.81
CA ASN A 67 4.62 15.30 4.03
C ASN A 67 4.01 15.97 5.27
#